data_AF-A0A497GYH5-F1
#
_entry.id   AF-A0A497GYH5-F1
#
_cell.length_a   1.000
_cell.length_b   1.000
_cell.length_c   1.000
_cell.angle_alpha   90.00
_cell.angle_beta   90.00
_cell.angle_gamma   90.00
#
_symmetry.space_group_name_H-M   'P 1'
#
loop_
_entity.id
_entity.type
_entity.pdbx_description
1 polymer ?
#
loop_
_entity_poly.entity_id
_entity_poly.type
_entity_poly.pdbx_seq_one_letter_code
_entity_poly.pdbx_strand_id
1 'polypeptide(L)'
;MRYLLFALVFFALLPVASASGSGVTVIVDFGNGVVLQGQVQWHENISAFEATYAFVNETGLEFSYSVSEYGVMVNSIGGFGASWPGPWWHLFTLENGSWEASPVSCDQLVLEEGDTVAWAFYQDPEGWPNISQPSILPPWGPTWFSAPTPGEGEAPDLSAPAWSVHVADWGVQTTAAVVEGRVVVNSWEGALVLDPETGEVLARVQGTYGLSQPTGYGQYFLLGTGNGVALYRLDGTKVWETDTLGVLAGGALPYYGVFYFGTANLSGGPAALYAVWANGTVMWSVELDESSYFSAPAAMGDLIVFPLAGVYDPGNFSFSNGGVLLVNRSTGEVVASFSGFSVSCVPLVEDNAIYVTSREGFLHKLVYENGSLEEEWRVMIRFSTSSPISTNYGILVGWGSFQTGKGGLVLVTRDGMVRWRAGLGAVQSKPLLLSNNTVIASTNTPTGRVYVLAFTEDDYEVMQQVDLGNYVLSSPSYSNGWVFLGCDDGNLYAFAPGPSVPEFGTVSLMAVVMVLAVLRWRRR
;
A
#
# COMPACT_ATOMS: atom_id res chain seq x y z
N MET A 1 46.88 -10.84 45.79
CA MET A 1 46.61 -9.59 45.06
C MET A 1 45.48 -9.90 44.09
N ARG A 2 44.37 -9.16 44.20
CA ARG A 2 43.04 -9.47 43.65
C ARG A 2 43.04 -9.45 42.12
N TYR A 3 42.52 -10.49 41.47
CA TYR A 3 41.99 -10.40 40.11
C TYR A 3 40.47 -10.55 40.18
N LEU A 4 39.77 -9.48 39.81
CA LEU A 4 38.32 -9.46 39.64
C LEU A 4 37.96 -10.40 38.48
N LEU A 5 37.06 -11.36 38.76
CA LEU A 5 36.31 -12.07 37.73
C LEU A 5 35.24 -11.10 37.19
N PHE A 6 35.36 -10.67 35.94
CA PHE A 6 34.23 -10.10 35.20
C PHE A 6 33.47 -11.28 34.57
N ALA A 7 32.31 -11.62 35.15
CA ALA A 7 31.36 -12.52 34.52
C ALA A 7 30.68 -11.75 33.37
N LEU A 8 31.06 -12.07 32.14
CA LEU A 8 30.31 -11.68 30.94
C LEU A 8 29.09 -12.59 30.88
N VAL A 9 27.95 -12.09 31.36
CA VAL A 9 26.63 -12.68 31.10
C VAL A 9 26.33 -12.45 29.63
N PHE A 10 26.46 -13.49 28.81
CA PHE A 10 25.89 -13.52 27.47
C PHE A 10 24.36 -13.53 27.62
N PHE A 11 23.71 -12.41 27.33
CA PHE A 11 22.30 -12.46 26.93
C PHE A 11 22.28 -13.13 25.55
N ALA A 12 21.84 -14.38 25.50
CA ALA A 12 21.38 -14.95 24.26
C ALA A 12 20.17 -14.11 23.82
N LEU A 13 20.33 -13.31 22.78
CA LEU A 13 19.19 -12.83 22.01
C LEU A 13 18.55 -14.10 21.42
N LEU A 14 17.48 -14.55 22.07
CA LEU A 14 16.53 -15.45 21.42
C LEU A 14 16.08 -14.74 20.14
N PRO A 15 15.95 -15.45 19.01
CA PRO A 15 15.25 -14.89 17.87
C PRO A 15 13.91 -14.39 18.37
N VAL A 16 13.58 -13.13 18.05
CA VAL A 16 12.22 -12.64 18.17
C VAL A 16 11.42 -13.55 17.26
N ALA A 17 10.70 -14.50 17.85
CA ALA A 17 9.67 -15.23 17.15
C ALA A 17 8.77 -14.18 16.52
N SER A 18 8.49 -14.30 15.22
CA SER A 18 7.38 -13.58 14.61
C SER A 18 6.19 -13.79 15.52
N ALA A 19 5.58 -12.72 16.02
CA ALA A 19 4.35 -12.82 16.77
C ALA A 19 3.27 -13.39 15.84
N SER A 20 3.12 -14.71 15.82
CA SER A 20 1.86 -15.34 15.47
C SER A 20 0.91 -14.95 16.60
N GLY A 21 0.08 -13.94 16.35
CA GLY A 21 -0.75 -13.30 17.37
C GLY A 21 -1.67 -14.29 18.08
N SER A 22 -1.75 -14.16 19.40
CA SER A 22 -2.67 -14.88 20.28
C SER A 22 -4.09 -14.33 20.13
N GLY A 23 -5.00 -14.99 19.42
CA GLY A 23 -6.36 -14.47 19.23
C GLY A 23 -7.24 -15.34 18.34
N VAL A 24 -8.48 -14.89 18.16
CA VAL A 24 -9.48 -15.53 17.28
C VAL A 24 -9.53 -14.79 15.95
N THR A 25 -9.60 -15.50 14.84
CA THR A 25 -9.76 -14.89 13.52
C THR A 25 -11.24 -14.76 13.16
N VAL A 26 -11.67 -13.55 12.83
CA VAL A 26 -13.01 -13.27 12.31
C VAL A 26 -12.89 -12.92 10.83
N ILE A 27 -13.68 -13.58 10.01
CA ILE A 27 -13.83 -13.32 8.57
C ILE A 27 -15.25 -12.82 8.30
N VAL A 28 -15.40 -11.83 7.43
CA VAL A 28 -16.68 -11.33 6.94
C VAL A 28 -16.63 -11.31 5.42
N ASP A 29 -17.29 -12.28 4.80
CA ASP A 29 -17.48 -12.44 3.36
C ASP A 29 -18.85 -11.88 2.96
N PHE A 30 -18.85 -10.83 2.16
CA PHE A 30 -20.08 -10.15 1.73
C PHE A 30 -20.78 -10.86 0.55
N GLY A 31 -20.28 -12.02 0.10
CA GLY A 31 -20.88 -12.82 -0.97
C GLY A 31 -20.73 -12.22 -2.38
N ASN A 32 -20.13 -11.04 -2.48
CA ASN A 32 -19.79 -10.35 -3.73
C ASN A 32 -18.27 -10.39 -4.01
N GLY A 33 -17.55 -11.22 -3.25
CA GLY A 33 -16.10 -11.41 -3.27
C GLY A 33 -15.30 -10.36 -2.49
N VAL A 34 -15.97 -9.42 -1.80
CA VAL A 34 -15.36 -8.62 -0.75
C VAL A 34 -15.26 -9.48 0.50
N VAL A 35 -14.05 -9.60 1.05
CA VAL A 35 -13.79 -10.33 2.30
C VAL A 35 -12.94 -9.45 3.21
N LEU A 36 -13.41 -9.29 4.44
CA LEU A 36 -12.62 -8.71 5.52
C LEU A 36 -12.21 -9.79 6.49
N GLN A 37 -10.99 -9.71 7.01
CA GLN A 37 -10.55 -10.60 8.06
C GLN A 37 -9.69 -9.83 9.06
N GLY A 38 -9.68 -10.27 10.30
CA GLY A 38 -8.83 -9.72 11.33
C GLY A 38 -8.69 -10.67 12.51
N GLN A 39 -7.63 -10.47 13.28
CA GLN A 39 -7.43 -11.16 14.55
C GLN A 39 -7.93 -10.29 15.68
N VAL A 40 -8.86 -10.82 16.47
CA VAL A 40 -9.35 -10.20 17.70
C VAL A 40 -8.53 -10.76 18.86
N GLN A 41 -7.79 -9.87 19.53
CA GLN A 41 -7.02 -10.21 20.72
C GLN A 41 -7.94 -10.32 21.93
N TRP A 42 -7.81 -11.38 22.72
CA TRP A 42 -8.66 -11.61 23.88
C TRP A 42 -7.96 -12.45 24.96
N HIS A 43 -8.48 -12.44 26.19
CA HIS A 43 -7.80 -12.99 27.36
C HIS A 43 -8.52 -14.20 28.03
N GLU A 44 -9.74 -14.57 27.62
CA GLU A 44 -10.53 -15.71 28.16
C GLU A 44 -11.34 -16.45 27.07
N ASN A 45 -12.37 -17.25 27.38
CA ASN A 45 -13.29 -17.77 26.36
C ASN A 45 -14.18 -16.63 25.85
N ILE A 46 -14.33 -16.49 24.52
CA ILE A 46 -15.14 -15.45 23.88
C ILE A 46 -16.24 -16.09 23.02
N SER A 47 -17.42 -15.49 22.96
CA SER A 47 -18.44 -15.91 22.00
C SER A 47 -18.11 -15.43 20.59
N ALA A 48 -18.59 -16.12 19.55
CA ALA A 48 -18.47 -15.65 18.18
C ALA A 48 -19.14 -14.27 17.99
N PHE A 49 -20.21 -13.98 18.74
CA PHE A 49 -20.83 -12.66 18.77
C PHE A 49 -19.87 -11.60 19.28
N GLU A 50 -19.25 -11.79 20.44
CA GLU A 50 -18.31 -10.82 21.04
C GLU A 50 -17.07 -10.62 20.16
N ALA A 51 -16.52 -11.70 19.59
CA ALA A 51 -15.41 -11.63 18.65
C ALA A 51 -15.82 -10.84 17.39
N THR A 52 -17.00 -11.12 16.84
CA THR A 52 -17.53 -10.39 15.68
C THR A 52 -17.76 -8.93 16.03
N TYR A 53 -18.35 -8.64 17.17
CA TYR A 53 -18.66 -7.30 17.65
C TYR A 53 -17.38 -6.47 17.83
N ALA A 54 -16.33 -7.04 18.42
CA ALA A 54 -15.02 -6.42 18.52
C ALA A 54 -14.43 -6.14 17.12
N PHE A 55 -14.47 -7.13 16.23
CA PHE A 55 -13.97 -6.98 14.85
C PHE A 55 -14.70 -5.89 14.07
N VAL A 56 -16.04 -5.84 14.09
CA VAL A 56 -16.81 -4.80 13.38
C VAL A 56 -16.56 -3.42 13.98
N ASN A 57 -16.33 -3.33 15.29
CA ASN A 57 -16.04 -2.06 15.95
C ASN A 57 -14.64 -1.54 15.61
N GLU A 58 -13.63 -2.42 15.57
CA GLU A 58 -12.28 -2.09 15.10
C GLU A 58 -12.27 -1.68 13.62
N THR A 59 -13.04 -2.38 12.78
CA THR A 59 -13.15 -2.07 11.35
C THR A 59 -14.08 -0.91 11.05
N GLY A 60 -14.85 -0.42 12.03
CA GLY A 60 -15.82 0.67 11.87
C GLY A 60 -17.00 0.32 10.95
N LEU A 61 -17.30 -0.96 10.78
CA LEU A 61 -18.44 -1.42 10.01
C LEU A 61 -19.74 -1.13 10.75
N GLU A 62 -20.78 -0.73 10.01
CA GLU A 62 -22.13 -0.70 10.56
C GLU A 62 -22.53 -2.12 10.99
N PHE A 63 -23.02 -2.27 12.21
CA PHE A 63 -23.42 -3.57 12.74
C PHE A 63 -24.77 -3.49 13.44
N SER A 64 -25.70 -4.35 13.05
CA SER A 64 -26.99 -4.48 13.72
C SER A 64 -27.36 -5.93 13.95
N TYR A 65 -28.03 -6.20 15.07
CA TYR A 65 -28.43 -7.53 15.48
C TYR A 65 -29.77 -7.49 16.22
N SER A 66 -30.44 -8.63 16.31
CA SER A 66 -31.64 -8.84 17.08
C SER A 66 -31.45 -9.98 18.07
N VAL A 67 -32.11 -9.91 19.23
CA VAL A 67 -32.02 -10.92 20.28
C VAL A 67 -33.37 -11.61 20.41
N SER A 68 -33.36 -12.94 20.45
CA SER A 68 -34.57 -13.76 20.59
C SER A 68 -34.33 -14.92 21.56
N GLU A 69 -35.35 -15.75 21.79
CA GLU A 69 -35.21 -17.00 22.56
C GLU A 69 -34.27 -18.02 21.88
N TYR A 70 -34.01 -17.87 20.58
CA TYR A 70 -33.11 -18.72 19.80
C TYR A 70 -31.66 -18.18 19.77
N GLY A 71 -31.37 -17.09 20.49
CA GLY A 71 -30.07 -16.43 20.52
C GLY A 71 -30.00 -15.14 19.71
N VAL A 72 -28.79 -14.69 19.43
CA VAL A 72 -28.49 -13.46 18.69
C VAL A 72 -28.42 -13.74 17.19
N MET A 73 -29.24 -13.00 16.43
CA MET A 73 -29.23 -12.98 14.98
C MET A 73 -28.59 -11.69 14.49
N VAL A 74 -27.56 -11.81 13.65
CA VAL A 74 -26.95 -10.66 12.97
C VAL A 74 -27.86 -10.22 11.82
N ASN A 75 -28.35 -8.99 11.91
CA ASN A 75 -29.25 -8.42 10.90
C ASN A 75 -28.46 -7.74 9.78
N SER A 76 -27.34 -7.08 10.09
CA SER A 76 -26.50 -6.39 9.11
C SER A 76 -25.06 -6.28 9.57
N ILE A 77 -24.12 -6.44 8.64
CA ILE A 77 -22.70 -6.11 8.78
C ILE A 77 -22.32 -5.22 7.59
N GLY A 78 -21.63 -4.10 7.82
CA GLY A 78 -21.18 -3.18 6.78
C GLY A 78 -22.31 -2.59 5.92
N GLY A 79 -23.52 -2.49 6.46
CA GLY A 79 -24.71 -2.02 5.73
C GLY A 79 -25.43 -3.07 4.88
N PHE A 80 -24.95 -4.32 4.86
CA PHE A 80 -25.61 -5.43 4.17
C PHE A 80 -26.67 -6.08 5.06
N GLY A 81 -27.92 -5.65 4.91
CA GLY A 81 -29.05 -6.16 5.69
C GLY A 81 -29.59 -7.51 5.19
N ALA A 82 -29.88 -8.40 6.13
CA ALA A 82 -30.62 -9.63 5.87
C ALA A 82 -32.02 -9.32 5.32
N SER A 83 -32.42 -10.04 4.28
CA SER A 83 -33.72 -9.85 3.63
C SER A 83 -34.37 -11.21 3.35
N TRP A 84 -35.70 -11.30 3.52
CA TRP A 84 -36.45 -12.52 3.19
C TRP A 84 -37.63 -12.22 2.24
N PRO A 85 -37.77 -12.96 1.11
CA PRO A 85 -36.84 -13.97 0.58
C PRO A 85 -35.63 -13.29 -0.09
N GLY A 86 -34.42 -13.55 0.40
CA GLY A 86 -33.19 -12.90 -0.05
C GLY A 86 -31.96 -13.38 0.74
N PRO A 87 -30.78 -12.79 0.51
CA PRO A 87 -29.57 -13.15 1.23
C PRO A 87 -29.64 -12.74 2.70
N TRP A 88 -28.98 -13.53 3.55
CA TRP A 88 -28.86 -13.30 4.98
C TRP A 88 -27.48 -13.74 5.46
N TRP A 89 -27.12 -13.36 6.69
CA TRP A 89 -25.83 -13.64 7.28
C TRP A 89 -25.81 -15.01 7.93
N HIS A 90 -24.87 -15.84 7.49
CA HIS A 90 -24.63 -17.17 8.03
C HIS A 90 -23.28 -17.21 8.71
N LEU A 91 -23.19 -17.92 9.83
CA LEU A 91 -21.97 -18.08 10.61
C LEU A 91 -21.38 -19.47 10.38
N PHE A 92 -20.06 -19.52 10.21
CA PHE A 92 -19.30 -20.75 10.00
C PHE A 92 -18.11 -20.84 10.93
N THR A 93 -17.73 -22.06 11.26
CA THR A 93 -16.47 -22.40 11.92
C THR A 93 -15.56 -23.13 10.94
N LEU A 94 -14.25 -22.91 11.07
CA LEU A 94 -13.27 -23.68 10.31
C LEU A 94 -12.82 -24.90 11.12
N GLU A 95 -13.16 -26.10 10.65
CA GLU A 95 -12.76 -27.35 11.27
C GLU A 95 -11.93 -28.20 10.29
N ASN A 96 -10.70 -28.54 10.66
CA ASN A 96 -9.79 -29.35 9.84
C ASN A 96 -9.63 -28.83 8.38
N GLY A 97 -9.68 -27.51 8.18
CA GLY A 97 -9.56 -26.86 6.86
C GLY A 97 -10.84 -26.85 6.02
N SER A 98 -11.98 -27.28 6.58
CA SER A 98 -13.30 -27.24 5.95
C SER A 98 -14.25 -26.33 6.73
N TRP A 99 -15.08 -25.57 5.99
CA TRP A 99 -16.07 -24.69 6.59
C TRP A 99 -17.34 -25.46 6.95
N GLU A 100 -17.76 -25.35 8.20
CA GLU A 100 -18.99 -25.95 8.72
C GLU A 100 -19.91 -24.83 9.22
N ALA A 101 -21.20 -24.91 8.88
CA ALA A 101 -22.16 -23.94 9.38
C ALA A 101 -22.33 -24.11 10.90
N SER A 102 -22.33 -23.00 11.63
CA SER A 102 -22.48 -23.03 13.08
C SER A 102 -23.79 -23.70 13.46
N PRO A 103 -23.76 -24.75 14.30
CA PRO A 103 -24.98 -25.44 14.73
C PRO A 103 -25.75 -24.65 15.80
N VAL A 104 -25.17 -23.58 16.32
CA VAL A 104 -25.70 -22.73 17.39
C VAL A 104 -25.63 -21.25 17.00
N SER A 105 -26.36 -20.40 17.73
CA SER A 105 -26.31 -18.95 17.53
C SER A 105 -24.94 -18.36 17.90
N CYS A 106 -24.62 -17.20 17.35
CA CYS A 106 -23.30 -16.58 17.52
C CYS A 106 -22.94 -16.24 18.98
N ASP A 107 -23.92 -15.98 19.84
CA ASP A 107 -23.75 -15.76 21.28
C ASP A 107 -23.52 -17.05 22.08
N GLN A 108 -23.81 -18.21 21.50
CA GLN A 108 -23.66 -19.53 22.12
C GLN A 108 -22.42 -20.28 21.63
N LEU A 109 -21.87 -19.90 20.47
CA LEU A 109 -20.65 -20.46 19.93
C LEU A 109 -19.45 -19.90 20.69
N VAL A 110 -18.81 -20.73 21.51
CA VAL A 110 -17.60 -20.38 22.28
C VAL A 110 -16.37 -20.68 21.44
N LEU A 111 -15.45 -19.71 21.36
CA LEU A 111 -14.22 -19.79 20.59
C LEU A 111 -12.99 -19.84 21.52
N GLU A 112 -12.02 -20.66 21.12
CA GLU A 112 -10.72 -20.82 21.76
C GLU A 112 -9.61 -20.09 20.97
N GLU A 113 -8.44 -19.94 21.58
CA GLU A 113 -7.29 -19.29 20.92
C GLU A 113 -6.90 -20.04 19.64
N GLY A 114 -6.82 -19.30 18.53
CA GLY A 114 -6.51 -19.85 17.20
C GLY A 114 -7.73 -20.27 16.38
N ASP A 115 -8.94 -20.23 16.95
CA ASP A 115 -10.16 -20.52 16.19
C ASP A 115 -10.41 -19.48 15.11
N THR A 116 -11.07 -19.92 14.03
CA THR A 116 -11.49 -19.04 12.93
C THR A 116 -13.00 -19.18 12.72
N VAL A 117 -13.69 -18.04 12.71
CA VAL A 117 -15.09 -17.94 12.31
C VAL A 117 -15.25 -17.08 11.05
N ALA A 118 -16.24 -17.41 10.24
CA ALA A 118 -16.62 -16.61 9.08
C ALA A 118 -18.10 -16.27 9.07
N TRP A 119 -18.41 -15.02 8.75
CA TRP A 119 -19.74 -14.58 8.33
C TRP A 119 -19.80 -14.57 6.83
N ALA A 120 -20.77 -15.24 6.22
CA ALA A 120 -21.00 -15.17 4.78
C ALA A 120 -22.42 -14.68 4.47
N PHE A 121 -22.52 -13.71 3.56
CA PHE A 121 -23.80 -13.15 3.12
C PHE A 121 -24.29 -13.82 1.83
N TYR A 122 -25.29 -14.70 1.91
CA TYR A 122 -25.80 -15.43 0.75
C TYR A 122 -27.25 -15.90 0.91
N GLN A 123 -27.86 -16.32 -0.20
CA GLN A 123 -29.26 -16.77 -0.27
C GLN A 123 -29.36 -18.30 -0.42
N ASP A 124 -30.19 -18.95 0.39
CA ASP A 124 -30.53 -20.37 0.21
C ASP A 124 -31.52 -20.57 -0.97
N PRO A 125 -31.40 -21.63 -1.80
CA PRO A 125 -30.51 -22.79 -1.69
C PRO A 125 -29.42 -22.81 -2.79
N GLU A 126 -28.84 -21.68 -3.16
CA GLU A 126 -27.92 -21.57 -4.33
C GLU A 126 -26.64 -22.44 -4.26
N GLY A 127 -26.46 -23.18 -3.17
CA GLY A 127 -25.31 -24.02 -2.85
C GLY A 127 -24.62 -23.52 -1.58
N TRP A 128 -23.77 -24.34 -0.97
CA TRP A 128 -22.90 -23.85 0.10
C TRP A 128 -21.98 -22.75 -0.46
N PRO A 129 -21.84 -21.60 0.22
CA PRO A 129 -20.97 -20.53 -0.25
C PRO A 129 -19.51 -21.02 -0.35
N ASN A 130 -18.79 -20.53 -1.37
CA ASN A 130 -17.35 -20.75 -1.45
C ASN A 130 -16.64 -19.71 -0.57
N ILE A 131 -16.65 -19.95 0.74
CA ILE A 131 -16.09 -19.04 1.74
C ILE A 131 -14.56 -19.05 1.62
N SER A 132 -13.99 -17.85 1.55
CA SER A 132 -12.54 -17.68 1.51
C SER A 132 -11.88 -18.35 2.72
N GLN A 133 -10.84 -19.17 2.46
CA GLN A 133 -10.02 -19.73 3.54
C GLN A 133 -9.37 -18.58 4.32
N PRO A 134 -9.14 -18.72 5.64
CA PRO A 134 -8.36 -17.75 6.37
C PRO A 134 -7.01 -17.64 5.68
N SER A 135 -6.74 -16.47 5.15
CA SER A 135 -5.47 -16.21 4.55
C SER A 135 -4.60 -15.63 5.65
N ILE A 136 -3.38 -16.16 5.79
CA ILE A 136 -2.32 -15.45 6.53
C ILE A 136 -1.91 -14.28 5.63
N LEU A 137 -2.84 -13.37 5.32
CA LEU A 137 -2.49 -12.08 4.78
C LEU A 137 -2.17 -11.24 6.01
N PRO A 138 -0.91 -10.78 6.13
CA PRO A 138 -0.58 -9.76 7.11
C PRO A 138 -1.55 -8.58 6.96
N PRO A 139 -1.66 -7.71 7.97
CA PRO A 139 -2.43 -6.46 7.90
C PRO A 139 -1.76 -5.45 6.94
N TRP A 140 -1.40 -5.88 5.73
CA TRP A 140 -0.87 -5.03 4.69
C TRP A 140 -1.88 -3.93 4.45
N GLY A 141 -1.41 -2.72 4.74
CA GLY A 141 -1.98 -1.52 4.17
C GLY A 141 -2.06 -1.65 2.64
N PRO A 142 -2.85 -0.77 2.03
CA PRO A 142 -3.16 -0.84 0.61
C PRO A 142 -1.92 -0.92 -0.28
N THR A 143 -1.96 -1.79 -1.28
CA THR A 143 -0.93 -1.87 -2.31
C THR A 143 -1.10 -0.71 -3.30
N TRP A 144 -0.55 0.46 -2.98
CA TRP A 144 0.08 1.25 -4.05
C TRP A 144 1.54 1.37 -3.80
N PHE A 145 2.24 1.31 -4.94
CA PHE A 145 3.61 0.87 -5.01
C PHE A 145 3.65 -0.53 -4.41
N SER A 146 3.56 -1.55 -5.28
CA SER A 146 3.92 -2.91 -4.89
C SER A 146 5.37 -2.83 -4.42
N ALA A 147 5.57 -2.67 -3.13
CA ALA A 147 6.86 -2.71 -2.49
C ALA A 147 7.00 -4.09 -1.85
N PRO A 148 8.19 -4.68 -1.83
CA PRO A 148 8.38 -5.91 -1.09
C PRO A 148 8.01 -5.69 0.39
N THR A 149 7.61 -6.78 1.04
CA THR A 149 7.46 -6.79 2.48
C THR A 149 8.82 -6.43 3.14
N PRO A 150 8.88 -5.72 4.27
CA PRO A 150 10.15 -5.42 4.92
C PRO A 150 10.93 -6.69 5.24
N GLY A 151 12.08 -6.88 4.59
CA GLY A 151 12.93 -8.08 4.71
C GLY A 151 12.92 -8.98 3.48
N GLU A 152 11.96 -8.80 2.57
CA GLU A 152 11.94 -9.40 1.23
C GLU A 152 12.41 -8.38 0.18
N GLY A 153 12.65 -8.83 -1.06
CA GLY A 153 13.06 -7.92 -2.12
C GLY A 153 14.54 -7.98 -2.45
N GLU A 154 14.95 -8.94 -3.27
CA GLU A 154 16.28 -8.89 -3.89
C GLU A 154 16.30 -7.89 -5.07
N ALA A 155 17.47 -7.34 -5.35
CA ALA A 155 17.65 -6.47 -6.51
C ALA A 155 17.39 -7.25 -7.81
N PRO A 156 16.70 -6.65 -8.79
CA PRO A 156 16.52 -7.28 -10.10
C PRO A 156 17.86 -7.31 -10.87
N ASP A 157 17.89 -8.10 -11.94
CA ASP A 157 18.90 -7.97 -12.98
C ASP A 157 18.51 -6.80 -13.91
N LEU A 158 19.27 -5.70 -13.85
CA LEU A 158 19.08 -4.55 -14.74
C LEU A 158 19.91 -4.64 -16.03
N SER A 159 20.54 -5.78 -16.36
CA SER A 159 21.34 -5.90 -17.58
C SER A 159 20.54 -5.64 -18.86
N ALA A 160 19.29 -6.09 -18.90
CA ALA A 160 18.29 -5.76 -19.92
C ALA A 160 16.87 -6.04 -19.39
N PRO A 161 15.82 -5.42 -19.97
CA PRO A 161 14.46 -5.85 -19.70
C PRO A 161 14.28 -7.32 -20.09
N ALA A 162 13.66 -8.10 -19.21
CA ALA A 162 13.28 -9.48 -19.48
C ALA A 162 12.16 -9.54 -20.53
N TRP A 163 11.22 -8.59 -20.45
CA TRP A 163 10.22 -8.34 -21.47
C TRP A 163 9.78 -6.88 -21.46
N SER A 164 9.12 -6.46 -22.55
CA SER A 164 8.44 -5.17 -22.66
C SER A 164 7.13 -5.34 -23.43
N VAL A 165 6.08 -4.63 -23.00
CA VAL A 165 4.75 -4.66 -23.64
C VAL A 165 4.34 -3.24 -24.00
N HIS A 166 3.91 -3.01 -25.24
CA HIS A 166 3.31 -1.75 -25.66
C HIS A 166 1.93 -1.58 -25.02
N VAL A 167 1.75 -0.52 -24.25
CA VAL A 167 0.51 -0.23 -23.50
C VAL A 167 -0.28 0.91 -24.14
N ALA A 168 0.39 1.96 -24.63
CA ALA A 168 -0.25 3.10 -25.28
C ALA A 168 0.75 3.96 -26.06
N ASP A 169 0.28 4.70 -27.05
CA ASP A 169 1.12 5.57 -27.89
C ASP A 169 1.55 6.86 -27.18
N TRP A 170 0.81 7.29 -26.15
CA TRP A 170 1.06 8.54 -25.40
C TRP A 170 1.84 8.33 -24.10
N GLY A 171 2.59 7.23 -24.00
CA GLY A 171 3.41 6.89 -22.85
C GLY A 171 2.65 6.22 -21.70
N VAL A 172 3.40 5.58 -20.80
CA VAL A 172 2.88 4.95 -19.57
C VAL A 172 3.29 5.77 -18.37
N GLN A 173 2.36 6.60 -17.91
CA GLN A 173 2.59 7.56 -16.81
C GLN A 173 2.15 7.01 -15.45
N THR A 174 1.28 6.00 -15.43
CA THR A 174 0.80 5.39 -14.19
C THR A 174 1.80 4.39 -13.65
N THR A 175 1.88 4.31 -12.32
CA THR A 175 2.57 3.21 -11.64
C THR A 175 1.72 1.95 -11.78
N ALA A 176 2.31 0.87 -12.29
CA ALA A 176 1.64 -0.43 -12.34
C ALA A 176 1.40 -0.95 -10.92
N ALA A 177 0.24 -1.58 -10.69
CA ALA A 177 -0.07 -2.27 -9.45
C ALA A 177 0.08 -3.77 -9.63
N VAL A 178 0.42 -4.46 -8.54
CA VAL A 178 0.42 -5.92 -8.50
C VAL A 178 -0.75 -6.35 -7.65
N VAL A 179 -1.64 -7.13 -8.24
CA VAL A 179 -2.93 -7.53 -7.65
C VAL A 179 -3.06 -9.05 -7.80
N GLU A 180 -3.00 -9.78 -6.69
CA GLU A 180 -3.03 -11.27 -6.66
C GLU A 180 -2.08 -11.91 -7.68
N GLY A 181 -0.83 -11.43 -7.75
CA GLY A 181 0.18 -11.96 -8.68
C GLY A 181 -0.06 -11.62 -10.16
N ARG A 182 -0.87 -10.59 -10.45
CA ARG A 182 -1.03 -10.01 -11.79
C ARG A 182 -0.59 -8.56 -11.81
N VAL A 183 -0.10 -8.10 -12.96
CA VAL A 183 0.29 -6.70 -13.14
C VAL A 183 -0.85 -5.95 -13.81
N VAL A 184 -1.33 -4.89 -13.18
CA VAL A 184 -2.34 -3.99 -13.74
C VAL A 184 -1.67 -2.66 -14.05
N VAL A 185 -1.80 -2.20 -15.30
CA VAL A 185 -1.27 -0.91 -15.76
C VAL A 185 -2.35 -0.16 -16.49
N ASN A 186 -2.47 1.15 -16.24
CA ASN A 186 -3.49 2.00 -16.86
C ASN A 186 -2.85 3.09 -17.72
N SER A 187 -3.51 3.46 -18.80
CA SER A 187 -3.07 4.50 -19.74
C SER A 187 -4.27 5.24 -20.32
N TRP A 188 -4.00 6.23 -21.17
CA TRP A 188 -5.04 6.94 -21.91
C TRP A 188 -5.82 6.06 -22.90
N GLU A 189 -5.32 4.86 -23.22
CA GLU A 189 -5.96 3.91 -24.13
C GLU A 189 -6.70 2.78 -23.39
N GLY A 190 -6.71 2.81 -22.06
CA GLY A 190 -7.32 1.80 -21.21
C GLY A 190 -6.32 1.15 -20.25
N ALA A 191 -6.79 0.12 -19.54
CA ALA A 191 -5.92 -0.67 -18.66
C ALA A 191 -5.68 -2.08 -19.20
N LEU A 192 -4.52 -2.63 -18.88
CA LEU A 192 -4.14 -4.01 -19.18
C LEU A 192 -3.94 -4.77 -17.87
N VAL A 193 -4.37 -6.03 -17.87
CA VAL A 193 -3.97 -7.01 -16.86
C VAL A 193 -3.00 -7.98 -17.53
N LEU A 194 -1.82 -8.13 -16.94
CA LEU A 194 -0.69 -8.85 -17.52
C LEU A 194 -0.22 -9.97 -16.60
N ASP A 195 0.30 -11.03 -17.21
CA ASP A 195 1.13 -11.99 -16.51
C ASP A 195 2.51 -11.36 -16.18
N PRO A 196 2.96 -11.39 -14.91
CA PRO A 196 4.19 -10.72 -14.49
C PRO A 196 5.47 -11.33 -15.09
N GLU A 197 5.48 -12.62 -15.42
CA GLU A 197 6.69 -13.31 -15.86
C GLU A 197 6.88 -13.24 -17.37
N THR A 198 5.77 -13.25 -18.11
CA THR A 198 5.77 -13.34 -19.58
C THR A 198 5.38 -12.03 -20.27
N GLY A 199 4.69 -11.14 -19.57
CA GLY A 199 4.07 -9.96 -20.17
C GLY A 199 2.84 -10.28 -21.03
N GLU A 200 2.31 -11.50 -20.96
CA GLU A 200 1.10 -11.87 -21.69
C GLU A 200 -0.09 -11.00 -21.25
N VAL A 201 -0.82 -10.43 -22.21
CA VAL A 201 -2.03 -9.65 -21.93
C VAL A 201 -3.20 -10.60 -21.66
N LEU A 202 -3.59 -10.67 -20.39
CA LEU A 202 -4.68 -11.53 -19.92
C LEU A 202 -6.05 -10.86 -20.05
N ALA A 203 -6.11 -9.54 -19.86
CA ALA A 203 -7.35 -8.77 -20.01
C ALA A 203 -7.11 -7.33 -20.45
N ARG A 204 -8.15 -6.71 -21.02
CA ARG A 204 -8.17 -5.31 -21.43
C ARG A 204 -9.42 -4.61 -20.89
N VAL A 205 -9.22 -3.43 -20.31
CA VAL A 205 -10.28 -2.55 -19.82
C VAL A 205 -10.26 -1.27 -20.64
N GLN A 206 -11.43 -0.75 -20.97
CA GLN A 206 -11.62 0.44 -21.79
C GLN A 206 -12.44 1.49 -21.02
N GLY A 207 -12.34 2.76 -21.41
CA GLY A 207 -13.11 3.85 -20.78
C GLY A 207 -12.59 4.29 -19.42
N THR A 208 -11.34 3.97 -19.09
CA THR A 208 -10.66 4.40 -17.87
C THR A 208 -10.04 5.79 -18.07
N TYR A 209 -9.81 6.49 -16.96
CA TYR A 209 -9.10 7.75 -16.96
C TYR A 209 -7.59 7.51 -16.86
N GLY A 210 -6.82 7.94 -17.86
CA GLY A 210 -5.45 7.50 -18.05
C GLY A 210 -4.44 7.90 -16.96
N LEU A 211 -4.76 8.89 -16.11
CA LEU A 211 -3.91 9.25 -14.97
C LEU A 211 -4.24 8.48 -13.69
N SER A 212 -5.32 7.69 -13.67
CA SER A 212 -5.68 6.91 -12.50
C SER A 212 -4.72 5.76 -12.30
N GLN A 213 -4.07 5.72 -11.14
CA GLN A 213 -3.21 4.62 -10.73
C GLN A 213 -4.08 3.44 -10.28
N PRO A 214 -3.88 2.24 -10.87
CA PRO A 214 -4.60 1.04 -10.45
C PRO A 214 -4.43 0.79 -8.95
N THR A 215 -5.53 0.49 -8.28
CA THR A 215 -5.55 0.23 -6.83
C THR A 215 -6.01 -1.19 -6.57
N GLY A 216 -5.13 -2.07 -6.08
CA GLY A 216 -5.46 -3.45 -5.76
C GLY A 216 -6.33 -3.59 -4.50
N TYR A 217 -7.26 -4.55 -4.51
CA TYR A 217 -8.04 -4.98 -3.36
C TYR A 217 -8.47 -6.45 -3.55
N GLY A 218 -7.74 -7.39 -2.95
CA GLY A 218 -7.90 -8.82 -3.23
C GLY A 218 -7.80 -9.09 -4.74
N GLN A 219 -8.73 -9.88 -5.29
CA GLN A 219 -8.83 -10.19 -6.72
C GLN A 219 -9.41 -9.06 -7.61
N TYR A 220 -9.54 -7.85 -7.06
CA TYR A 220 -10.12 -6.69 -7.74
C TYR A 220 -9.12 -5.55 -7.84
N PHE A 221 -9.38 -4.65 -8.79
CA PHE A 221 -8.69 -3.38 -8.85
C PHE A 221 -9.63 -2.23 -9.16
N LEU A 222 -9.39 -1.09 -8.52
CA LEU A 222 -10.12 0.16 -8.74
C LEU A 222 -9.37 1.05 -9.73
N LEU A 223 -10.11 1.68 -10.65
CA LEU A 223 -9.64 2.72 -11.55
C LEU A 223 -10.63 3.87 -11.64
N GLY A 224 -10.11 5.06 -11.89
CA GLY A 224 -10.89 6.21 -12.33
C GLY A 224 -11.45 5.98 -13.73
N THR A 225 -12.63 6.53 -13.96
CA THR A 225 -13.29 6.62 -15.27
C THR A 225 -13.51 8.08 -15.63
N GLY A 226 -14.11 8.35 -16.80
CA GLY A 226 -14.44 9.73 -17.19
C GLY A 226 -15.43 10.44 -16.25
N ASN A 227 -16.23 9.69 -15.49
CA ASN A 227 -17.30 10.22 -14.64
C ASN A 227 -17.17 9.83 -13.16
N GLY A 228 -16.19 9.01 -12.80
CA GLY A 228 -16.27 8.31 -11.53
C GLY A 228 -15.06 7.44 -11.20
N VAL A 229 -15.32 6.43 -10.37
CA VAL A 229 -14.44 5.30 -10.11
C VAL A 229 -15.18 3.99 -10.36
N ALA A 230 -14.48 2.98 -10.84
CA ALA A 230 -15.02 1.67 -11.13
C ALA A 230 -14.11 0.58 -10.60
N LEU A 231 -14.74 -0.48 -10.07
CA LEU A 231 -14.05 -1.69 -9.62
C LEU A 231 -14.15 -2.76 -10.70
N TYR A 232 -13.02 -3.41 -10.97
CA TYR A 232 -12.88 -4.44 -11.98
C TYR A 232 -12.32 -5.72 -11.37
N ARG A 233 -12.68 -6.86 -11.96
CA ARG A 233 -12.00 -8.14 -11.71
C ARG A 233 -10.74 -8.22 -12.57
N LEU A 234 -9.82 -9.11 -12.18
CA LEU A 234 -8.60 -9.39 -12.96
C LEU A 234 -8.84 -9.93 -14.38
N ASP A 235 -10.03 -10.44 -14.69
CA ASP A 235 -10.44 -10.80 -16.05
C ASP A 235 -10.89 -9.59 -16.90
N GLY A 236 -10.86 -8.37 -16.34
CA GLY A 236 -11.27 -7.12 -16.97
C GLY A 236 -12.77 -6.80 -16.84
N THR A 237 -13.57 -7.66 -16.22
CA THR A 237 -15.00 -7.43 -16.03
C THR A 237 -15.24 -6.32 -15.02
N LYS A 238 -16.01 -5.29 -15.42
CA LYS A 238 -16.46 -4.23 -14.51
C LYS A 238 -17.51 -4.78 -13.55
N VAL A 239 -17.28 -4.62 -12.25
CA VAL A 239 -18.18 -5.04 -11.17
C VAL A 239 -19.21 -3.94 -10.92
N TRP A 240 -18.75 -2.72 -10.69
CA TRP A 240 -19.57 -1.55 -10.44
C TRP A 240 -18.84 -0.28 -10.88
N GLU A 241 -19.61 0.82 -10.97
CA GLU A 241 -19.09 2.16 -11.18
C GLU A 241 -19.89 3.14 -10.32
N THR A 242 -19.18 4.10 -9.73
CA THR A 242 -19.72 5.13 -8.84
C THR A 242 -19.35 6.48 -9.40
N ASP A 243 -20.37 7.30 -9.69
CA ASP A 243 -20.17 8.67 -10.19
C ASP A 243 -19.52 9.55 -9.12
N THR A 244 -18.58 10.39 -9.53
CA THR A 244 -17.87 11.31 -8.63
C THR A 244 -17.82 12.72 -9.20
N LEU A 245 -17.71 13.70 -8.31
CA LEU A 245 -17.39 15.08 -8.67
C LEU A 245 -15.90 15.16 -9.02
N GLY A 246 -15.59 15.33 -10.32
CA GLY A 246 -14.21 15.28 -10.82
C GLY A 246 -13.73 13.84 -11.06
N VAL A 247 -12.45 13.70 -11.40
CA VAL A 247 -11.83 12.42 -11.80
C VAL A 247 -10.81 11.95 -10.78
N LEU A 248 -10.59 10.64 -10.68
CA LEU A 248 -9.48 10.08 -9.90
C LEU A 248 -8.16 10.25 -10.67
N ALA A 249 -7.45 11.35 -10.44
CA ALA A 249 -6.14 11.66 -11.03
C ALA A 249 -4.99 11.24 -10.09
N GLY A 250 -5.02 9.99 -9.62
CA GLY A 250 -4.14 9.46 -8.58
C GLY A 250 -4.53 8.03 -8.21
N GLY A 251 -4.24 7.61 -6.97
CA GLY A 251 -4.65 6.31 -6.41
C GLY A 251 -5.77 6.44 -5.37
N ALA A 252 -6.43 5.33 -5.00
CA ALA A 252 -7.51 5.35 -4.00
C ALA A 252 -7.03 5.23 -2.55
N LEU A 253 -7.61 4.44 -1.61
CA LEU A 253 -7.08 3.89 -0.33
C LEU A 253 -7.95 2.76 0.16
N PRO A 254 -7.68 1.49 -0.21
CA PRO A 254 -8.34 0.37 0.44
C PRO A 254 -7.89 0.29 1.90
N TYR A 255 -8.81 0.60 2.80
CA TYR A 255 -8.60 0.50 4.24
C TYR A 255 -9.90 0.09 4.89
N TYR A 256 -9.90 -1.07 5.57
CA TYR A 256 -11.09 -1.69 6.17
C TYR A 256 -12.30 -1.82 5.22
N GLY A 257 -12.08 -2.22 3.96
CA GLY A 257 -13.15 -2.45 2.99
C GLY A 257 -13.77 -1.18 2.40
N VAL A 258 -13.15 -0.03 2.64
CA VAL A 258 -13.50 1.26 2.07
C VAL A 258 -12.35 1.75 1.22
N PHE A 259 -12.65 2.36 0.08
CA PHE A 259 -11.72 3.09 -0.76
C PHE A 259 -11.79 4.59 -0.43
N TYR A 260 -10.73 5.17 0.11
CA TYR A 260 -10.63 6.62 0.34
C TYR A 260 -9.84 7.31 -0.76
N PHE A 261 -10.39 8.35 -1.39
CA PHE A 261 -9.69 9.02 -2.48
C PHE A 261 -10.13 10.46 -2.65
N GLY A 262 -9.22 11.29 -3.15
CA GLY A 262 -9.54 12.64 -3.59
C GLY A 262 -9.66 12.68 -5.10
N THR A 263 -10.55 13.50 -5.61
CA THR A 263 -10.69 13.76 -7.04
C THR A 263 -9.95 15.03 -7.46
N ALA A 264 -9.71 15.16 -8.75
CA ALA A 264 -9.26 16.38 -9.39
C ALA A 264 -10.33 16.91 -10.34
N ASN A 265 -10.53 18.22 -10.35
CA ASN A 265 -11.33 18.89 -11.36
C ASN A 265 -10.45 19.71 -12.30
N LEU A 266 -9.99 19.07 -13.37
CA LEU A 266 -9.08 19.67 -14.35
C LEU A 266 -9.78 20.59 -15.36
N SER A 267 -11.09 20.81 -15.22
CA SER A 267 -11.86 21.79 -15.99
C SER A 267 -12.08 23.10 -15.22
N GLY A 268 -11.65 23.14 -13.96
CA GLY A 268 -11.94 24.23 -13.02
C GLY A 268 -13.26 24.00 -12.26
N GLY A 269 -13.29 24.43 -11.00
CA GLY A 269 -14.40 24.21 -10.07
C GLY A 269 -14.05 23.23 -8.95
N PRO A 270 -15.03 22.87 -8.11
CA PRO A 270 -14.79 22.05 -6.94
C PRO A 270 -14.42 20.61 -7.32
N ALA A 271 -13.64 19.98 -6.45
CA ALA A 271 -13.41 18.54 -6.40
C ALA A 271 -14.01 17.98 -5.11
N ALA A 272 -13.71 16.73 -4.78
CA ALA A 272 -14.23 16.11 -3.57
C ALA A 272 -13.30 15.03 -3.01
N LEU A 273 -13.42 14.78 -1.71
CA LEU A 273 -12.94 13.58 -1.04
C LEU A 273 -14.08 12.57 -0.96
N TYR A 274 -13.75 11.30 -1.11
CA TYR A 274 -14.70 10.21 -1.08
C TYR A 274 -14.21 9.10 -0.14
N ALA A 275 -15.18 8.48 0.50
CA ALA A 275 -15.10 7.13 1.02
C ALA A 275 -16.16 6.28 0.33
N VAL A 276 -15.74 5.25 -0.39
CA VAL A 276 -16.64 4.35 -1.13
C VAL A 276 -16.43 2.93 -0.63
N TRP A 277 -17.49 2.29 -0.15
CA TRP A 277 -17.44 0.88 0.23
C TRP A 277 -17.00 0.02 -0.95
N ALA A 278 -16.41 -1.14 -0.68
CA ALA A 278 -15.95 -2.04 -1.73
C ALA A 278 -17.07 -2.57 -2.66
N ASN A 279 -18.34 -2.38 -2.29
CA ASN A 279 -19.52 -2.67 -3.11
C ASN A 279 -19.95 -1.52 -4.04
N GLY A 280 -19.27 -0.37 -3.98
CA GLY A 280 -19.54 0.81 -4.81
C GLY A 280 -20.46 1.86 -4.17
N THR A 281 -21.02 1.62 -2.98
CA THR A 281 -21.84 2.63 -2.31
C THR A 281 -20.97 3.69 -1.64
N VAL A 282 -21.37 4.95 -1.79
CA VAL A 282 -20.68 6.07 -1.14
C VAL A 282 -20.98 6.05 0.36
N MET A 283 -19.95 5.89 1.18
CA MET A 283 -20.02 6.01 2.64
C MET A 283 -20.18 7.47 3.04
N TRP A 284 -19.32 8.32 2.51
CA TRP A 284 -19.41 9.78 2.62
C TRP A 284 -18.66 10.45 1.48
N SER A 285 -18.99 11.71 1.24
CA SER A 285 -18.25 12.58 0.33
C SER A 285 -18.19 14.00 0.90
N VAL A 286 -17.04 14.65 0.72
CA VAL A 286 -16.81 16.04 1.15
C VAL A 286 -16.42 16.83 -0.08
N GLU A 287 -17.18 17.85 -0.45
CA GLU A 287 -16.80 18.77 -1.53
C GLU A 287 -15.80 19.82 -1.03
N LEU A 288 -14.84 20.17 -1.88
CA LEU A 288 -13.82 21.18 -1.61
C LEU A 288 -13.40 21.89 -2.90
N ASP A 289 -12.81 23.08 -2.77
CA ASP A 289 -12.30 23.83 -3.93
C ASP A 289 -10.96 23.26 -4.43
N GLU A 290 -10.18 22.64 -3.54
CA GLU A 290 -8.88 22.06 -3.87
C GLU A 290 -9.01 20.67 -4.53
N SER A 291 -8.07 20.36 -5.41
CA SER A 291 -7.96 19.07 -6.09
C SER A 291 -6.87 18.19 -5.46
N SER A 292 -7.12 16.89 -5.43
CA SER A 292 -6.10 15.87 -5.22
C SER A 292 -5.53 15.43 -6.57
N TYR A 293 -4.23 15.59 -6.79
CA TYR A 293 -3.61 15.38 -8.10
C TYR A 293 -2.23 14.71 -7.98
N PHE A 294 -2.05 13.59 -8.68
CA PHE A 294 -0.88 12.70 -8.62
C PHE A 294 -0.53 12.24 -7.21
N SER A 295 -1.54 11.94 -6.42
CA SER A 295 -1.42 11.53 -5.03
C SER A 295 -2.50 10.50 -4.68
N ALA A 296 -2.35 9.93 -3.49
CA ALA A 296 -3.32 9.04 -2.87
C ALA A 296 -3.30 9.32 -1.35
N PRO A 297 -4.41 9.12 -0.62
CA PRO A 297 -4.43 9.30 0.82
C PRO A 297 -3.56 8.28 1.56
N ALA A 298 -3.34 8.49 2.86
CA ALA A 298 -2.69 7.53 3.75
C ALA A 298 -3.52 7.31 5.02
N ALA A 299 -3.43 6.14 5.63
CA ALA A 299 -4.11 5.85 6.89
C ALA A 299 -3.27 6.30 8.10
N MET A 300 -3.94 6.82 9.12
CA MET A 300 -3.37 7.17 10.43
C MET A 300 -4.38 6.81 11.53
N GLY A 301 -4.46 5.53 11.88
CA GLY A 301 -5.45 5.01 12.82
C GLY A 301 -6.89 5.21 12.31
N ASP A 302 -7.69 5.97 13.04
CA ASP A 302 -9.06 6.36 12.69
C ASP A 302 -9.16 7.58 11.76
N LEU A 303 -8.01 8.15 11.38
CA LEU A 303 -7.92 9.29 10.48
C LEU A 303 -7.34 8.88 9.13
N ILE A 304 -7.79 9.57 8.09
CA ILE A 304 -7.24 9.48 6.74
C ILE A 304 -6.56 10.80 6.42
N VAL A 305 -5.30 10.71 5.99
CA VAL A 305 -4.46 11.82 5.57
C VAL A 305 -4.66 12.06 4.07
N PHE A 306 -5.33 13.15 3.71
CA PHE A 306 -5.56 13.53 2.31
C PHE A 306 -4.53 14.58 1.85
N PRO A 307 -3.69 14.26 0.85
CA PRO A 307 -2.82 15.24 0.20
C PRO A 307 -3.60 16.06 -0.83
N LEU A 308 -3.49 17.39 -0.74
CA LEU A 308 -4.13 18.32 -1.67
C LEU A 308 -3.08 19.04 -2.50
N ALA A 309 -3.20 18.92 -3.82
CA ALA A 309 -2.39 19.72 -4.74
C ALA A 309 -2.80 21.19 -4.67
N GLY A 310 -4.10 21.47 -4.49
CA GLY A 310 -4.65 22.81 -4.34
C GLY A 310 -5.76 23.12 -5.35
N VAL A 311 -6.24 24.35 -5.36
CA VAL A 311 -7.18 24.88 -6.36
C VAL A 311 -6.47 24.94 -7.71
N TYR A 312 -7.05 24.24 -8.70
CA TYR A 312 -6.49 24.14 -10.05
C TYR A 312 -6.83 25.37 -10.90
N ASP A 313 -5.81 25.97 -11.52
CA ASP A 313 -5.96 27.02 -12.53
C ASP A 313 -5.74 26.44 -13.94
N PRO A 314 -6.80 26.26 -14.74
CA PRO A 314 -6.68 25.72 -16.09
C PRO A 314 -5.94 26.64 -17.06
N GLY A 315 -5.79 27.94 -16.74
CA GLY A 315 -5.12 28.90 -17.61
C GLY A 315 -3.60 28.70 -17.70
N ASN A 316 -3.00 28.09 -16.67
CA ASN A 316 -1.55 27.91 -16.56
C ASN A 316 -1.12 26.53 -16.04
N PHE A 317 -2.05 25.60 -15.85
CA PHE A 317 -1.81 24.24 -15.33
C PHE A 317 -1.11 24.25 -13.96
N SER A 318 -1.52 25.17 -13.08
CA SER A 318 -0.97 25.30 -11.73
C SER A 318 -1.99 24.98 -10.66
N PHE A 319 -1.47 24.74 -9.45
CA PHE A 319 -2.27 24.53 -8.26
C PHE A 319 -1.85 25.54 -7.19
N SER A 320 -2.81 26.02 -6.41
CA SER A 320 -2.59 26.98 -5.33
C SER A 320 -3.36 26.58 -4.07
N ASN A 321 -2.92 27.03 -2.90
CA ASN A 321 -3.61 26.74 -1.63
C ASN A 321 -3.78 25.24 -1.32
N GLY A 322 -2.83 24.40 -1.74
CA GLY A 322 -2.81 22.99 -1.33
C GLY A 322 -2.47 22.79 0.15
N GLY A 323 -2.31 21.52 0.54
CA GLY A 323 -1.91 21.15 1.87
C GLY A 323 -2.20 19.69 2.22
N VAL A 324 -2.45 19.45 3.50
CA VAL A 324 -2.83 18.16 4.05
C VAL A 324 -4.10 18.32 4.89
N LEU A 325 -5.07 17.43 4.70
CA LEU A 325 -6.24 17.30 5.57
C LEU A 325 -6.18 15.99 6.36
N LEU A 326 -6.60 16.05 7.62
CA LEU A 326 -6.91 14.88 8.43
C LEU A 326 -8.41 14.75 8.54
N VAL A 327 -8.93 13.62 8.07
CA VAL A 327 -10.36 13.38 7.96
C VAL A 327 -10.72 12.14 8.76
N ASN A 328 -11.79 12.20 9.55
CA ASN A 328 -12.32 11.03 10.24
C ASN A 328 -12.77 9.99 9.21
N ARG A 329 -12.20 8.80 9.32
CA ARG A 329 -12.42 7.67 8.40
C ARG A 329 -13.90 7.32 8.21
N SER A 330 -14.69 7.42 9.28
CA SER A 330 -16.07 6.95 9.29
C SER A 330 -17.10 8.04 8.96
N THR A 331 -16.80 9.30 9.28
CA THR A 331 -17.77 10.39 9.15
C THR A 331 -17.48 11.34 8.00
N GLY A 332 -16.25 11.37 7.49
CA GLY A 332 -15.80 12.40 6.55
C GLY A 332 -15.56 13.76 7.20
N GLU A 333 -15.63 13.87 8.53
CA GLU A 333 -15.36 15.12 9.23
C GLU A 333 -13.88 15.51 9.12
N VAL A 334 -13.60 16.73 8.69
CA VAL A 334 -12.24 17.28 8.70
C VAL A 334 -11.86 17.63 10.14
N VAL A 335 -10.92 16.86 10.70
CA VAL A 335 -10.45 17.00 12.10
C VAL A 335 -9.36 18.04 12.22
N ALA A 336 -8.45 18.11 11.24
CA ALA A 336 -7.37 19.08 11.21
C ALA A 336 -6.91 19.33 9.77
N SER A 337 -6.21 20.44 9.55
CA SER A 337 -5.69 20.84 8.24
C SER A 337 -4.38 21.60 8.40
N PHE A 338 -3.47 21.42 7.45
CA PHE A 338 -2.27 22.23 7.34
C PHE A 338 -2.10 22.65 5.88
N SER A 339 -2.18 23.96 5.60
CA SER A 339 -2.28 24.52 4.25
C SER A 339 -1.12 25.44 3.91
N GLY A 340 -0.98 25.78 2.62
CA GLY A 340 -0.04 26.80 2.14
C GLY A 340 1.09 26.27 1.25
N PHE A 341 1.01 25.03 0.80
CA PHE A 341 1.95 24.41 -0.14
C PHE A 341 1.26 23.30 -0.93
N SER A 342 1.70 23.05 -2.15
CA SER A 342 1.07 22.07 -3.03
C SER A 342 1.61 20.67 -2.80
N VAL A 343 0.75 19.72 -2.43
CA VAL A 343 1.11 18.31 -2.19
C VAL A 343 0.66 17.43 -3.36
N SER A 344 1.63 16.88 -4.10
CA SER A 344 1.40 15.92 -5.18
C SER A 344 2.25 14.67 -4.98
N CYS A 345 2.10 14.08 -3.80
CA CYS A 345 2.74 12.85 -3.43
C CYS A 345 1.81 12.06 -2.49
N VAL A 346 2.10 10.77 -2.31
CA VAL A 346 1.48 9.98 -1.25
C VAL A 346 2.16 10.33 0.08
N PRO A 347 1.42 10.73 1.14
CA PRO A 347 2.00 10.97 2.45
C PRO A 347 2.59 9.69 3.04
N LEU A 348 3.73 9.81 3.72
CA LEU A 348 4.27 8.75 4.57
C LEU A 348 3.88 9.05 6.02
N VAL A 349 3.21 8.11 6.67
CA VAL A 349 2.77 8.23 8.07
C VAL A 349 3.64 7.32 8.94
N GLU A 350 4.26 7.88 9.97
CA GLU A 350 4.94 7.15 11.05
C GLU A 350 4.30 7.58 12.38
N ASP A 351 3.46 6.73 12.96
CA ASP A 351 2.66 7.04 14.14
C ASP A 351 1.79 8.30 13.97
N ASN A 352 2.21 9.42 14.55
CA ASN A 352 1.56 10.73 14.45
C ASN A 352 2.30 11.72 13.55
N ALA A 353 3.44 11.31 12.97
CA ALA A 353 4.23 12.12 12.04
C ALA A 353 3.83 11.83 10.60
N ILE A 354 3.70 12.90 9.81
CA ILE A 354 3.29 12.87 8.41
C ILE A 354 4.37 13.55 7.58
N TYR A 355 4.98 12.80 6.67
CA TYR A 355 6.00 13.29 5.76
C TYR A 355 5.42 13.49 4.36
N VAL A 356 5.60 14.68 3.81
CA VAL A 356 5.11 15.04 2.46
C VAL A 356 6.13 15.89 1.72
N THR A 357 6.22 15.69 0.40
CA THR A 357 6.94 16.61 -0.49
C THR A 357 6.01 17.66 -1.05
N SER A 358 6.53 18.87 -1.17
CA SER A 358 5.82 19.99 -1.78
C SER A 358 6.43 20.40 -3.11
N ARG A 359 5.61 20.90 -4.05
CA ARG A 359 6.08 21.40 -5.36
C ARG A 359 6.98 22.62 -5.22
N GLU A 360 6.88 23.33 -4.10
CA GLU A 360 7.75 24.42 -3.65
C GLU A 360 9.18 23.92 -3.34
N GLY A 361 9.34 22.60 -3.24
CA GLY A 361 10.64 21.91 -3.20
C GLY A 361 11.09 21.51 -1.80
N PHE A 362 10.17 21.41 -0.85
CA PHE A 362 10.48 21.02 0.52
C PHE A 362 9.99 19.60 0.82
N LEU A 363 10.72 18.91 1.70
CA LEU A 363 10.21 17.79 2.47
C LEU A 363 9.74 18.35 3.81
N HIS A 364 8.49 18.12 4.16
CA HIS A 364 7.88 18.56 5.41
C HIS A 364 7.72 17.36 6.35
N LYS A 365 7.86 17.61 7.65
CA LYS A 365 7.34 16.74 8.72
C LYS A 365 6.26 17.52 9.46
N LEU A 366 5.04 17.03 9.34
CA LEU A 366 3.91 17.50 10.13
C LEU A 366 3.66 16.52 11.28
N VAL A 367 3.20 17.01 12.42
CA VAL A 367 2.88 16.18 13.59
C VAL A 367 1.47 16.50 14.04
N TYR A 368 0.67 15.45 14.25
CA TYR A 368 -0.67 15.56 14.79
C TYR A 368 -0.70 15.19 16.27
N GLU A 369 -0.88 16.18 17.13
CA GLU A 369 -0.95 15.99 18.59
C GLU A 369 -2.02 16.89 19.19
N ASN A 370 -2.75 16.37 20.19
CA ASN A 370 -3.76 17.14 20.94
C ASN A 370 -4.81 17.85 20.06
N GLY A 371 -5.13 17.28 18.89
CA GLY A 371 -6.13 17.84 17.98
C GLY A 371 -5.61 18.89 17.00
N SER A 372 -4.33 19.27 17.04
CA SER A 372 -3.72 20.17 16.04
C SER A 372 -2.71 19.44 15.16
N LEU A 373 -2.66 19.85 13.89
CA LEU A 373 -1.64 19.41 12.93
C LEU A 373 -0.66 20.57 12.70
N GLU A 374 0.61 20.37 13.05
CA GLU A 374 1.63 21.42 13.02
C GLU A 374 2.88 20.97 12.25
N GLU A 375 3.57 21.89 11.57
CA GLU A 375 4.86 21.62 10.94
C GLU A 375 5.97 21.65 12.00
N GLU A 376 6.58 20.50 12.25
CA GLU A 376 7.73 20.40 13.15
C GLU A 376 9.00 20.91 12.45
N TRP A 377 9.20 20.50 11.20
CA TRP A 377 10.29 21.00 10.37
C TRP A 377 9.99 20.87 8.88
N ARG A 378 10.75 21.63 8.08
CA ARG A 378 10.85 21.46 6.63
C ARG A 378 12.29 21.61 6.13
N VAL A 379 12.63 20.83 5.11
CA VAL A 379 13.97 20.79 4.51
C VAL A 379 13.87 21.06 3.02
N MET A 380 14.66 22.00 2.51
CA MET A 380 14.73 22.28 1.07
C MET A 380 15.38 21.10 0.35
N ILE A 381 14.59 20.30 -0.37
CA ILE A 381 15.07 19.19 -1.21
C ILE A 381 15.14 19.54 -2.71
N ARG A 382 14.59 20.70 -3.10
CA ARG A 382 14.27 21.15 -4.47
C ARG A 382 12.98 20.50 -4.99
N PHE A 383 12.48 20.96 -6.14
CA PHE A 383 11.21 20.49 -6.72
C PHE A 383 11.08 18.97 -6.63
N SER A 384 9.98 18.48 -6.09
CA SER A 384 9.69 17.06 -5.99
C SER A 384 8.18 16.81 -5.98
N THR A 385 7.79 15.74 -6.65
CA THR A 385 6.48 15.07 -6.53
C THR A 385 6.66 13.63 -6.08
N SER A 386 7.89 13.25 -5.70
CA SER A 386 8.22 11.90 -5.27
C SER A 386 7.59 11.65 -3.91
N SER A 387 6.92 10.51 -3.76
CA SER A 387 6.46 10.11 -2.43
C SER A 387 7.67 9.72 -1.55
N PRO A 388 7.69 10.14 -0.27
CA PRO A 388 8.73 9.75 0.67
C PRO A 388 8.65 8.27 1.06
N ILE A 389 9.78 7.70 1.47
CA ILE A 389 9.89 6.31 1.93
C ILE A 389 10.61 6.29 3.27
N SER A 390 10.04 5.54 4.22
CA SER A 390 10.69 5.26 5.49
C SER A 390 11.83 4.25 5.30
N THR A 391 12.98 4.53 5.89
CA THR A 391 14.13 3.64 5.96
C THR A 391 14.64 3.55 7.39
N ASN A 392 15.55 2.61 7.64
CA ASN A 392 16.24 2.48 8.93
C ASN A 392 17.05 3.74 9.31
N TYR A 393 17.46 4.55 8.34
CA TYR A 393 18.32 5.72 8.55
C TYR A 393 17.57 7.06 8.48
N GLY A 394 16.33 7.05 8.00
CA GLY A 394 15.53 8.27 7.82
C GLY A 394 14.56 8.16 6.67
N ILE A 395 14.19 9.31 6.12
CA ILE A 395 13.25 9.48 5.02
C ILE A 395 14.03 9.63 3.72
N LEU A 396 13.84 8.68 2.81
CA LEU A 396 14.42 8.72 1.47
C LEU A 396 13.40 9.25 0.47
N VAL A 397 13.81 10.18 -0.37
CA VAL A 397 12.91 10.80 -1.34
C VAL A 397 13.62 11.22 -2.63
N GLY A 398 12.92 11.13 -3.76
CA GLY A 398 13.37 11.67 -5.03
C GLY A 398 13.27 13.20 -5.08
N TRP A 399 14.11 13.82 -5.89
CA TRP A 399 13.99 15.24 -6.23
C TRP A 399 14.46 15.50 -7.65
N GLY A 400 13.95 16.56 -8.26
CA GLY A 400 14.40 17.05 -9.56
C GLY A 400 13.29 17.59 -10.44
N SER A 401 13.66 18.32 -11.49
CA SER A 401 12.72 18.98 -12.41
C SER A 401 12.96 18.58 -13.85
N PHE A 402 11.88 18.25 -14.57
CA PHE A 402 11.86 18.01 -16.01
C PHE A 402 12.62 19.08 -16.81
N GLN A 403 12.45 20.36 -16.44
CA GLN A 403 13.03 21.48 -17.18
C GLN A 403 14.57 21.48 -17.12
N THR A 404 15.14 21.03 -16.00
CA THR A 404 16.59 21.05 -15.79
C THR A 404 17.25 19.70 -16.08
N GLY A 405 16.49 18.61 -16.05
CA GLY A 405 17.01 17.24 -16.04
C GLY A 405 17.87 16.87 -14.82
N LYS A 406 18.09 17.80 -13.89
CA LYS A 406 18.92 17.60 -12.69
C LYS A 406 18.07 17.12 -11.52
N GLY A 407 18.65 16.22 -10.72
CA GLY A 407 17.98 15.63 -9.58
C GLY A 407 18.72 14.42 -9.03
N GLY A 408 18.00 13.66 -8.22
CA GLY A 408 18.37 12.33 -7.79
C GLY A 408 17.63 11.97 -6.51
N LEU A 409 18.31 11.34 -5.58
CA LEU A 409 17.77 10.97 -4.27
C LEU A 409 18.33 11.86 -3.18
N VAL A 410 17.60 11.97 -2.07
CA VAL A 410 18.08 12.59 -0.83
C VAL A 410 17.59 11.78 0.36
N LEU A 411 18.50 11.51 1.29
CA LEU A 411 18.19 10.92 2.58
C LEU A 411 18.18 12.02 3.65
N VAL A 412 17.07 12.15 4.35
CA VAL A 412 16.86 13.13 5.43
C VAL A 412 16.54 12.37 6.71
N THR A 413 17.23 12.67 7.81
CA THR A 413 16.92 12.06 9.10
C THR A 413 15.54 12.52 9.62
N ARG A 414 15.00 11.80 10.61
CA ARG A 414 13.67 12.11 11.20
C ARG A 414 13.63 13.44 11.96
N ASP A 415 14.77 13.98 12.33
CA ASP A 415 14.98 15.33 12.91
C ASP A 415 15.33 16.40 11.86
N GLY A 416 15.26 16.08 10.56
CA GLY A 416 15.36 17.08 9.49
C GLY A 416 16.79 17.40 9.03
N MET A 417 17.79 16.57 9.34
CA MET A 417 19.14 16.73 8.82
C MET A 417 19.31 16.00 7.48
N VAL A 418 19.81 16.69 6.46
CA VAL A 418 20.19 16.06 5.19
C VAL A 418 21.48 15.28 5.41
N ARG A 419 21.43 13.95 5.20
CA ARG A 419 22.62 13.08 5.28
C ARG A 419 23.43 13.15 4.01
N TRP A 420 22.79 12.84 2.88
CA TRP A 420 23.44 12.85 1.58
C TRP A 420 22.46 13.15 0.45
N ARG A 421 23.01 13.49 -0.71
CA ARG A 421 22.28 13.65 -1.97
C ARG A 421 22.96 12.87 -3.08
N ALA A 422 22.20 12.02 -3.74
CA ALA A 422 22.64 11.36 -4.96
C ALA A 422 22.30 12.23 -6.16
N GLY A 423 23.24 12.37 -7.10
CA GLY A 423 23.04 13.05 -8.38
C GLY A 423 22.81 12.03 -9.49
N LEU A 424 21.55 11.75 -9.82
CA LEU A 424 21.18 10.70 -10.79
C LEU A 424 20.54 11.28 -12.06
N GLY A 425 20.05 12.51 -12.00
CA GLY A 425 19.06 13.04 -12.93
C GLY A 425 17.72 13.24 -12.22
N ALA A 426 16.77 13.95 -12.83
CA ALA A 426 15.49 14.24 -12.17
C ALA A 426 14.77 12.95 -11.74
N VAL A 427 14.46 12.80 -10.44
CA VAL A 427 13.67 11.69 -9.89
C VAL A 427 12.41 12.28 -9.27
N GLN A 428 11.29 12.10 -9.96
CA GLN A 428 9.97 12.55 -9.53
C GLN A 428 9.05 11.39 -9.15
N SER A 429 9.36 10.19 -9.64
CA SER A 429 8.72 8.95 -9.25
C SER A 429 9.10 8.55 -7.83
N LYS A 430 8.21 7.84 -7.11
CA LYS A 430 8.53 7.25 -5.81
C LYS A 430 9.62 6.18 -6.01
N PRO A 431 10.75 6.24 -5.28
CA PRO A 431 11.71 5.13 -5.30
C PRO A 431 11.08 3.83 -4.75
N LEU A 432 11.72 2.70 -4.99
CA LEU A 432 11.29 1.42 -4.45
C LEU A 432 12.37 0.90 -3.51
N LEU A 433 12.08 0.88 -2.21
CA LEU A 433 12.96 0.29 -1.21
C LEU A 433 12.87 -1.23 -1.30
N LEU A 434 14.02 -1.88 -1.31
CA LEU A 434 14.23 -3.31 -1.28
C LEU A 434 14.93 -3.71 0.02
N SER A 435 15.17 -5.01 0.21
CA SER A 435 15.96 -5.52 1.33
C SER A 435 17.40 -4.95 1.34
N ASN A 436 18.08 -5.11 2.48
CA ASN A 436 19.51 -4.78 2.64
C ASN A 436 19.88 -3.32 2.28
N ASN A 437 18.98 -2.37 2.57
CA ASN A 437 19.15 -0.95 2.23
C ASN A 437 19.49 -0.74 0.74
N THR A 438 18.78 -1.46 -0.13
CA THR A 438 18.85 -1.26 -1.58
C THR A 438 17.63 -0.49 -2.04
N VAL A 439 17.79 0.39 -3.01
CA VAL A 439 16.69 1.20 -3.58
C VAL A 439 16.76 1.20 -5.10
N ILE A 440 15.59 1.11 -5.74
CA ILE A 440 15.43 1.37 -7.17
C ILE A 440 14.90 2.78 -7.37
N ALA A 441 15.55 3.53 -8.25
CA ALA A 441 15.09 4.85 -8.68
C ALA A 441 15.09 4.96 -10.20
N SER A 442 14.02 5.54 -10.74
CA SER A 442 13.89 5.86 -12.16
C SER A 442 14.02 7.36 -12.38
N THR A 443 14.61 7.77 -13.51
CA THR A 443 14.80 9.18 -13.85
C THR A 443 13.86 9.66 -14.95
N ASN A 444 13.30 10.84 -14.72
CA ASN A 444 12.40 11.55 -15.61
C ASN A 444 13.21 12.50 -16.51
N THR A 445 14.08 11.94 -17.35
CA THR A 445 14.92 12.70 -18.29
C THR A 445 14.78 12.14 -19.73
N PRO A 446 15.19 12.88 -20.78
CA PRO A 446 15.14 12.38 -22.16
C PRO A 446 15.90 11.06 -22.38
N THR A 447 16.92 10.81 -21.56
CA THR A 447 17.67 9.55 -21.53
C THR A 447 17.36 8.83 -20.23
N GLY A 448 16.08 8.58 -19.96
CA GLY A 448 15.64 8.04 -18.68
C GLY A 448 16.34 6.74 -18.34
N ARG A 449 16.73 6.65 -17.07
CA ARG A 449 17.57 5.59 -16.51
C ARG A 449 16.90 5.00 -15.30
N VAL A 450 17.14 3.72 -15.09
CA VAL A 450 16.79 2.99 -13.87
C VAL A 450 18.08 2.66 -13.15
N TYR A 451 18.11 2.92 -11.85
CA TYR A 451 19.26 2.69 -10.99
C TYR A 451 18.89 1.72 -9.87
N VAL A 452 19.81 0.82 -9.53
CA VAL A 452 19.83 0.10 -8.25
C VAL A 452 20.96 0.69 -7.42
N LEU A 453 20.64 1.19 -6.24
CA LEU A 453 21.61 1.76 -5.32
C LEU A 453 21.59 1.02 -3.98
N ALA A 454 22.75 0.68 -3.45
CA ALA A 454 22.87 0.36 -2.02
C ALA A 454 23.14 1.67 -1.27
N PHE A 455 22.65 1.78 -0.04
CA PHE A 455 22.91 2.95 0.79
C PHE A 455 23.15 2.58 2.25
N THR A 456 23.93 3.44 2.90
CA THR A 456 24.09 3.49 4.35
C THR A 456 23.55 4.81 4.86
N GLU A 457 23.69 5.06 6.17
CA GLU A 457 23.30 6.34 6.76
C GLU A 457 24.01 7.54 6.13
N ASP A 458 25.30 7.39 5.78
CA ASP A 458 26.15 8.51 5.38
C ASP A 458 26.66 8.43 3.94
N ASP A 459 26.39 7.35 3.21
CA ASP A 459 26.86 7.17 1.83
C ASP A 459 25.93 6.29 0.97
N TYR A 460 26.12 6.31 -0.34
CA TYR A 460 25.43 5.46 -1.30
C TYR A 460 26.37 4.95 -2.40
N GLU A 461 26.04 3.82 -3.00
CA GLU A 461 26.74 3.24 -4.13
C GLU A 461 25.75 2.82 -5.21
N VAL A 462 26.00 3.24 -6.46
CA VAL A 462 25.24 2.76 -7.62
C VAL A 462 25.77 1.38 -8.00
N MET A 463 24.96 0.34 -7.80
CA MET A 463 25.33 -1.04 -8.10
C MET A 463 25.08 -1.42 -9.56
N GLN A 464 23.91 -1.01 -10.08
CA GLN A 464 23.48 -1.29 -11.44
C GLN A 464 22.76 -0.08 -12.02
N GLN A 465 22.80 0.05 -13.34
CA GLN A 465 22.01 1.03 -14.08
C GLN A 465 21.66 0.53 -15.47
N VAL A 466 20.53 0.98 -16.01
CA VAL A 466 20.12 0.72 -17.39
C VAL A 466 19.44 1.95 -17.98
N ASP A 467 19.70 2.19 -19.26
CA ASP A 467 19.11 3.28 -20.04
C ASP A 467 17.90 2.74 -20.80
N LEU A 468 16.70 3.30 -20.55
CA LEU A 468 15.49 2.97 -21.30
C LEU A 468 15.27 3.91 -22.49
N GLY A 469 16.11 4.94 -22.64
CA GLY A 469 16.15 5.78 -23.84
C GLY A 469 14.99 6.77 -23.98
N ASN A 470 14.12 6.89 -22.97
CA ASN A 470 13.05 7.87 -22.89
C ASN A 470 12.67 8.16 -21.43
N TYR A 471 11.80 9.13 -21.16
CA TYR A 471 11.36 9.49 -19.81
C TYR A 471 10.72 8.30 -19.10
N VAL A 472 11.18 7.97 -17.89
CA VAL A 472 10.54 6.94 -17.06
C VAL A 472 9.63 7.64 -16.06
N LEU A 473 8.34 7.73 -16.40
CA LEU A 473 7.36 8.56 -15.68
C LEU A 473 6.66 7.82 -14.54
N SER A 474 6.59 6.50 -14.61
CA SER A 474 6.04 5.66 -13.56
C SER A 474 7.01 5.46 -12.39
N SER A 475 6.48 5.04 -11.25
CA SER A 475 7.31 4.51 -10.16
C SER A 475 7.56 3.02 -10.34
N PRO A 476 8.73 2.51 -9.93
CA PRO A 476 8.99 1.08 -9.90
C PRO A 476 7.98 0.36 -9.00
N SER A 477 7.48 -0.78 -9.48
CA SER A 477 6.65 -1.72 -8.72
C SER A 477 7.33 -3.08 -8.68
N TYR A 478 7.10 -3.85 -7.62
CA TYR A 478 7.77 -5.11 -7.31
C TYR A 478 6.78 -6.26 -7.10
N SER A 479 7.08 -7.44 -7.65
CA SER A 479 6.39 -8.68 -7.31
C SER A 479 7.31 -9.88 -7.47
N ASN A 480 7.52 -10.67 -6.41
CA ASN A 480 8.28 -11.93 -6.48
C ASN A 480 9.62 -11.81 -7.23
N GLY A 481 10.37 -10.74 -6.96
CA GLY A 481 11.67 -10.45 -7.61
C GLY A 481 11.57 -9.64 -8.91
N TRP A 482 10.40 -9.61 -9.54
CA TRP A 482 10.19 -8.83 -10.75
C TRP A 482 9.98 -7.36 -10.44
N VAL A 483 10.51 -6.49 -11.32
CA VAL A 483 10.32 -5.04 -11.23
C VAL A 483 9.69 -4.52 -12.52
N PHE A 484 8.61 -3.75 -12.39
CA PHE A 484 7.88 -3.19 -13.53
C PHE A 484 7.92 -1.66 -13.56
N LEU A 485 8.15 -1.11 -14.74
CA LEU A 485 8.34 0.31 -14.99
C LEU A 485 7.71 0.72 -16.33
N GLY A 486 6.73 1.61 -16.27
CA GLY A 486 6.17 2.33 -17.41
C GLY A 486 7.08 3.46 -17.88
N CYS A 487 7.22 3.58 -19.20
CA CYS A 487 8.04 4.57 -19.87
C CYS A 487 7.20 5.39 -20.88
N ASP A 488 7.66 6.60 -21.17
CA ASP A 488 7.01 7.55 -22.07
C ASP A 488 7.12 7.15 -23.55
N ASP A 489 7.87 6.09 -23.86
CA ASP A 489 7.88 5.45 -25.19
C ASP A 489 6.64 4.57 -25.46
N GLY A 490 5.75 4.45 -24.49
CA GLY A 490 4.53 3.67 -24.58
C GLY A 490 4.61 2.27 -23.99
N ASN A 491 5.79 1.85 -23.52
CA ASN A 491 6.01 0.49 -23.04
C ASN A 491 5.98 0.40 -21.51
N LEU A 492 5.47 -0.75 -21.03
CA LEU A 492 5.77 -1.27 -19.70
C LEU A 492 6.94 -2.25 -19.83
N TYR A 493 8.01 -1.98 -19.09
CA TYR A 493 9.19 -2.82 -18.99
C TYR A 493 9.13 -3.69 -17.74
N ALA A 494 9.61 -4.93 -17.83
CA ALA A 494 9.84 -5.80 -16.69
C ALA A 494 11.29 -6.24 -16.62
N PHE A 495 11.82 -6.24 -15.41
CA PHE A 495 13.16 -6.75 -15.09
C PHE A 495 13.01 -7.99 -14.24
N ALA A 496 13.74 -9.04 -14.62
CA ALA A 496 13.69 -10.32 -13.93
C ALA A 496 14.35 -10.23 -12.55
N PRO A 497 13.99 -11.14 -11.63
CA PRO A 497 14.72 -11.33 -10.39
C PRO A 497 16.23 -11.47 -10.67
N GLY A 498 17.05 -10.79 -9.86
CA GLY A 498 18.49 -10.94 -9.94
C GLY A 498 18.92 -12.35 -9.56
N PRO A 499 20.16 -12.76 -9.88
CA PRO A 499 20.70 -14.00 -9.34
C PRO A 499 20.67 -13.93 -7.81
N SER A 500 20.03 -14.92 -7.16
CA SER A 500 20.02 -15.04 -5.71
C SER A 500 21.45 -14.97 -5.19
N VAL A 501 21.74 -14.00 -4.31
CA VAL A 501 23.03 -14.01 -3.60
C VAL A 501 22.99 -15.27 -2.74
N PRO A 502 23.92 -16.24 -2.90
CA PRO A 502 23.94 -17.39 -2.02
C PRO A 502 24.02 -16.85 -0.60
N GLU A 503 23.06 -17.24 0.26
CA GLU A 503 23.14 -16.93 1.69
C GLU A 503 24.58 -17.21 2.12
N PHE A 504 25.23 -16.23 2.75
CA PHE A 504 26.49 -16.48 3.43
C PHE A 504 26.19 -17.54 4.48
N GLY A 505 26.40 -18.81 4.12
CA GLY A 505 26.38 -19.91 5.06
C GLY A 505 27.25 -19.46 6.20
N THR A 506 26.62 -19.30 7.37
CA THR A 506 27.32 -18.93 8.58
C THR A 506 28.52 -19.85 8.67
N VAL A 507 29.71 -19.31 8.42
CA VAL A 507 30.93 -20.03 8.74
C VAL A 507 30.91 -20.07 10.26
N SER A 508 30.34 -21.14 10.80
CA SER A 508 30.33 -21.42 12.22
C SER A 508 31.74 -21.13 12.73
N LEU A 509 31.83 -20.26 13.73
CA LEU A 509 33.10 -19.90 14.37
C LEU A 509 33.91 -21.16 14.79
N MET A 510 33.28 -22.33 14.89
CA MET A 510 33.95 -23.61 15.14
C MET A 510 34.94 -24.03 14.04
N ALA A 511 34.72 -23.66 12.77
CA ALA A 511 35.62 -24.04 11.68
C ALA A 511 36.97 -23.31 11.78
N VAL A 512 36.96 -22.03 12.19
CA VAL A 512 38.19 -21.24 12.38
C VAL A 512 38.97 -21.68 13.62
N VAL A 513 38.27 -22.13 14.68
CA VAL A 513 38.92 -22.65 15.90
C VAL A 513 39.59 -24.01 15.66
N MET A 514 39.03 -24.89 14.81
CA MET A 514 39.68 -26.17 14.48
C MET A 514 40.96 -26.00 13.67
N VAL A 515 41.00 -25.05 12.72
CA VAL A 515 42.23 -24.79 11.93
C VAL A 515 43.34 -24.23 12.81
N LEU A 516 43.02 -23.36 13.78
CA LEU A 516 44.00 -22.84 14.73
C LEU A 516 44.47 -23.88 15.77
N ALA A 517 43.60 -24.81 16.17
CA ALA A 517 43.97 -25.92 17.06
C ALA A 517 44.92 -26.93 16.39
N VAL A 518 44.69 -27.25 15.12
CA VAL A 518 45.56 -28.15 14.34
C VAL A 518 46.94 -27.51 14.07
N LEU A 519 46.99 -26.19 13.84
CA LEU A 519 48.25 -25.46 13.67
C LEU A 519 49.04 -25.28 14.98
N ARG A 520 48.37 -25.25 16.14
CA ARG A 520 49.03 -25.24 17.46
C ARG A 520 49.53 -26.62 17.91
N TRP A 521 48.91 -27.71 17.46
CA TRP A 521 49.36 -29.07 17.74
C TRP A 521 50.60 -29.46 16.94
N ARG A 522 50.79 -28.92 15.72
CA ARG A 522 52.00 -29.14 14.90
C ARG A 522 53.23 -28.32 15.33
N ARG A 523 53.12 -27.48 16.37
CA ARG A 523 54.24 -26.67 16.91
C ARG A 523 54.58 -27.00 18.38
N ARG A 524 54.28 -28.21 18.85
CA ARG A 524 54.77 -28.74 20.13
C ARG A 524 55.53 -30.03 19.92
#